data_AF-A0A2U6EJR3-F1
#
_entry.id   AF-A0A2U6EJR3-F1
#
_cell.length_a   1.000
_cell.length_b   1.000
_cell.length_c   1.000
_cell.angle_alpha   90.00
_cell.angle_beta   90.00
_cell.angle_gamma   90.00
#
_symmetry.space_group_name_H-M   'P 1'
#
loop_
_entity.id
_entity.type
_entity.pdbx_description
1 polymer ?
#
loop_
_entity_poly.entity_id
_entity_poly.type
_entity_poly.pdbx_seq_one_letter_code
_entity_poly.pdbx_strand_id
1 'polypeptide(L)'
;MLTITDFIIILHRYYKSPLVQIYELEEHKLETWREVYLQATFKPLVNISPDASLFDAVYTLIKNKIHRLPVIDPVTGNALYILTHKRILKFLQLFMCEMPKPAFMKQTLGELGIGTYHDIAFIHPDTPIIKALNIFVERRVSALPVV
;
A
#
# COMPACT_ATOMS: atom_id res chain seq x y z
N MET A 1 4.80 9.14 3.02
CA MET A 1 5.87 8.24 2.55
C MET A 1 5.76 8.18 1.04
N LEU A 2 6.87 8.24 0.30
CA LEU A 2 6.84 8.04 -1.15
C LEU A 2 6.79 6.54 -1.47
N THR A 3 5.86 6.14 -2.30
CA THR A 3 5.53 4.75 -2.62
C THR A 3 5.23 4.58 -4.11
N ILE A 4 5.01 3.33 -4.54
CA ILE A 4 4.61 3.02 -5.92
C ILE A 4 3.25 3.67 -6.25
N THR A 5 2.36 3.81 -5.27
CA THR A 5 1.07 4.50 -5.46
C THR A 5 1.25 5.95 -5.86
N ASP A 6 2.23 6.66 -5.28
CA ASP A 6 2.54 8.04 -5.68
C ASP A 6 2.99 8.08 -7.14
N PHE A 7 3.85 7.16 -7.56
CA PHE A 7 4.29 7.05 -8.96
C PHE A 7 3.14 6.77 -9.94
N ILE A 8 2.21 5.88 -9.57
CA ILE A 8 1.00 5.59 -10.36
C ILE A 8 0.16 6.86 -10.54
N ILE A 9 -0.05 7.62 -9.46
CA ILE A 9 -0.83 8.86 -9.49
C ILE A 9 -0.15 9.92 -10.36
N ILE A 10 1.18 10.01 -10.27
CA ILE A 10 1.96 10.94 -11.08
C ILE A 10 1.82 10.61 -12.56
N LEU A 11 2.05 9.35 -12.95
CA LEU A 11 1.89 8.92 -14.33
C LEU A 11 0.46 9.16 -14.84
N HIS A 12 -0.54 8.80 -14.04
CA HIS A 12 -1.94 9.05 -14.35
C HIS A 12 -2.25 10.53 -14.61
N ARG A 13 -1.68 11.43 -13.79
CA ARG A 13 -1.97 12.88 -13.86
C ARG A 13 -1.34 13.55 -15.07
N TYR A 14 -0.12 13.18 -15.41
CA TYR A 14 0.67 13.89 -16.42
C TYR A 14 0.69 13.19 -17.77
N TYR A 15 0.30 11.91 -17.85
CA TYR A 15 0.14 11.24 -19.13
C TYR A 15 -0.92 11.94 -19.99
N LYS A 16 -0.52 12.37 -21.19
CA LYS A 16 -1.41 12.97 -22.20
C LYS A 16 -1.65 12.03 -23.38
N SER A 17 -0.57 11.52 -23.97
CA SER A 17 -0.57 10.72 -25.19
C SER A 17 0.72 9.91 -25.29
N PRO A 18 0.75 8.75 -25.98
CA PRO A 18 1.97 7.97 -26.21
C PRO A 18 3.09 8.76 -26.94
N LEU A 19 2.72 9.81 -27.68
CA LEU A 19 3.65 10.59 -28.51
C LEU A 19 4.27 11.78 -27.78
N VAL A 20 3.84 12.06 -26.54
CA VAL A 20 4.26 13.23 -25.78
C VAL A 20 5.04 12.77 -24.56
N GLN A 21 6.30 13.21 -24.44
CA GLN A 21 7.10 12.98 -23.25
C GLN A 21 6.49 13.73 -22.06
N ILE A 22 6.57 13.12 -20.88
CA ILE A 22 6.11 13.73 -19.64
C ILE A 22 7.29 14.54 -19.07
N TYR A 23 7.45 15.78 -19.51
CA TYR A 23 8.55 16.65 -19.09
C TYR A 23 8.49 16.98 -17.58
N GLU A 24 7.29 17.02 -17.01
CA GLU A 24 7.06 17.35 -15.61
C GLU A 24 7.65 16.29 -14.65
N LEU A 25 7.89 15.06 -15.12
CA LEU A 25 8.56 14.01 -14.35
C LEU A 25 10.05 14.32 -14.10
N GLU A 26 10.71 14.99 -15.04
CA GLU A 26 12.15 15.28 -14.97
C GLU A 26 12.44 16.57 -14.20
N GLU A 27 11.51 17.53 -14.21
CA GLU A 27 11.70 18.85 -13.58
C GLU A 27 11.27 18.90 -12.11
N HIS A 28 10.27 18.12 -11.70
CA HIS A 28 9.72 18.20 -10.36
C HIS A 28 10.57 17.49 -9.30
N LYS A 29 10.66 18.11 -8.11
CA LYS A 29 11.25 17.53 -6.90
C LYS A 29 10.18 16.84 -6.05
N LEU A 30 10.59 15.94 -5.16
CA LEU A 30 9.64 15.26 -4.24
C LEU A 30 8.79 16.23 -3.41
N GLU A 31 9.36 17.37 -3.05
CA GLU A 31 8.66 18.45 -2.35
C GLU A 31 7.54 19.05 -3.19
N THR A 32 7.84 19.45 -4.44
CA THR A 32 6.85 20.05 -5.35
C THR A 32 5.73 19.05 -5.69
N TRP A 33 6.07 17.77 -5.87
CA TRP A 33 5.09 16.69 -6.05
C TRP A 33 4.14 16.58 -4.87
N ARG A 34 4.69 16.64 -3.65
CA ARG A 34 3.91 16.56 -2.42
C ARG A 34 3.00 17.77 -2.26
N GLU A 35 3.43 18.97 -2.60
CA GLU A 35 2.58 20.16 -2.55
C GLU A 35 1.39 20.05 -3.52
N VAL A 36 1.65 19.70 -4.78
CA VAL A 36 0.61 19.54 -5.81
C VAL A 36 -0.40 18.45 -5.45
N TYR A 37 0.02 17.40 -4.75
CA TYR A 37 -0.85 16.29 -4.34
C TYR A 37 -1.56 16.53 -3.00
N LEU A 38 -0.85 17.04 -1.99
CA LEU A 38 -1.36 17.18 -0.62
C LEU A 38 -2.26 18.40 -0.42
N GLN A 39 -2.28 19.36 -1.36
CA GLN A 39 -3.29 20.44 -1.36
C GLN A 39 -4.72 19.89 -1.33
N ALA A 40 -4.96 18.67 -1.84
CA ALA A 40 -6.28 18.02 -1.83
C ALA A 40 -6.58 17.23 -0.53
N THR A 41 -5.56 16.74 0.19
CA THR A 41 -5.75 15.99 1.45
C THR A 41 -4.45 15.92 2.25
N PHE A 42 -4.32 16.73 3.31
CA PHE A 42 -3.21 16.59 4.25
C PHE A 42 -3.35 15.28 5.03
N LYS A 43 -2.42 14.34 4.81
CA LYS A 43 -2.31 13.12 5.62
C LYS A 43 -0.95 13.13 6.33
N PRO A 44 -0.93 13.31 7.67
CA PRO A 44 0.32 13.26 8.43
C PRO A 44 0.97 11.88 8.29
N LEU A 45 2.30 11.83 8.42
CA LEU A 45 3.03 10.57 8.39
C LEU A 45 2.67 9.73 9.62
N VAL A 46 1.98 8.62 9.39
CA VAL A 46 1.74 7.61 10.42
C VAL A 46 3.02 6.80 10.61
N ASN A 47 3.47 6.69 11.86
CA ASN A 47 4.66 5.94 12.27
C ASN A 47 4.39 5.19 13.59
N ILE A 48 5.33 4.35 14.01
CA ILE A 48 5.23 3.58 15.26
C ILE A 48 6.59 3.50 15.97
N SER A 49 6.58 3.48 17.31
CA SER A 49 7.78 3.28 18.13
C SER A 49 8.30 1.83 18.01
N PRO A 50 9.62 1.59 18.06
CA PRO A 50 10.15 0.23 18.15
C PRO A 50 9.67 -0.56 19.38
N ASP A 51 9.29 0.11 20.46
CA ASP A 51 8.82 -0.53 21.71
C ASP A 51 7.32 -0.88 21.68
N ALA A 52 6.59 -0.49 20.62
CA ALA A 52 5.17 -0.78 20.48
C ALA A 52 4.92 -2.24 20.10
N SER A 53 3.72 -2.74 20.41
CA SER A 53 3.38 -4.14 20.14
C SER A 53 3.13 -4.40 18.65
N LEU A 54 3.31 -5.66 18.21
CA LEU A 54 2.91 -6.08 16.86
C LEU A 54 1.39 -5.92 16.63
N PHE A 55 0.58 -6.01 17.69
CA PHE A 55 -0.86 -5.76 17.60
C PHE A 55 -1.14 -4.31 17.20
N ASP A 56 -0.50 -3.35 17.87
CA ASP A 56 -0.64 -1.92 17.54
C ASP A 56 -0.18 -1.63 16.12
N ALA A 57 0.88 -2.30 15.67
CA ALA A 57 1.38 -2.17 14.31
C ALA A 57 0.37 -2.66 13.27
N VAL A 58 -0.23 -3.85 13.47
CA VAL A 58 -1.27 -4.40 12.60
C VAL A 58 -2.51 -3.50 12.60
N TYR A 59 -2.96 -3.08 13.79
CA TYR A 59 -4.11 -2.19 13.92
C TYR A 59 -3.87 -0.85 13.19
N THR A 60 -2.68 -0.28 13.32
CA THR A 60 -2.29 0.98 12.66
C THR A 60 -2.29 0.85 11.14
N LEU A 61 -1.77 -0.25 10.59
CA LEU A 61 -1.79 -0.54 9.15
C LEU A 61 -3.22 -0.60 8.61
N ILE A 62 -4.11 -1.33 9.30
CA ILE A 62 -5.51 -1.51 8.91
C ILE A 62 -6.30 -0.21 9.02
N LYS A 63 -6.24 0.45 10.20
CA LYS A 63 -7.00 1.67 10.49
C LYS A 63 -6.68 2.79 9.51
N ASN A 64 -5.40 2.96 9.16
CA ASN A 64 -4.97 4.02 8.25
C ASN A 64 -5.02 3.60 6.77
N LYS A 65 -5.37 2.34 6.46
CA LYS A 65 -5.37 1.76 5.12
C LYS A 65 -4.03 1.98 4.39
N ILE A 66 -2.93 1.71 5.09
CA ILE A 66 -1.56 1.87 4.57
C ILE A 66 -0.83 0.52 4.53
N HIS A 67 0.05 0.34 3.54
CA HIS A 67 0.78 -0.91 3.37
C HIS A 67 2.19 -0.89 3.97
N ARG A 68 2.68 0.28 4.36
CA ARG A 68 4.04 0.53 4.84
C ARG A 68 3.97 1.40 6.09
N LEU A 69 4.42 0.87 7.22
CA LEU A 69 4.45 1.55 8.51
C LEU A 69 5.92 1.76 8.93
N PRO A 70 6.43 3.00 8.91
CA PRO A 70 7.79 3.27 9.37
C PRO A 70 7.89 3.11 10.89
N VAL A 71 8.91 2.38 11.33
CA VAL A 71 9.32 2.28 12.73
C VAL A 71 10.36 3.37 12.97
N ILE A 72 10.04 4.32 13.86
CA ILE A 72 10.88 5.49 14.14
C ILE A 72 11.22 5.48 15.62
N ASP A 73 12.50 5.63 15.94
CA ASP A 73 12.95 5.83 17.32
C ASP A 73 12.51 7.23 17.79
N PRO A 74 11.67 7.34 18.84
CA PRO A 74 11.21 8.64 19.35
C PRO A 74 12.33 9.48 19.98
N VAL A 75 13.44 8.87 20.42
CA VAL A 75 14.53 9.59 21.08
C VAL A 75 15.46 10.24 20.06
N THR A 76 15.92 9.46 19.07
CA THR A 76 16.86 9.96 18.05
C THR A 76 16.17 10.54 16.81
N GLY A 77 14.90 10.20 16.57
CA GLY A 77 14.18 10.53 15.33
C GLY A 77 14.56 9.65 14.14
N ASN A 78 15.42 8.64 14.33
CA ASN A 78 15.90 7.80 13.25
C ASN A 78 14.82 6.83 12.75
N ALA A 79 14.71 6.70 11.43
CA ALA A 79 13.89 5.66 10.80
C ALA A 79 14.64 4.32 10.83
N LEU A 80 14.19 3.40 11.69
CA LEU A 80 14.85 2.12 11.93
C LEU A 80 14.44 1.06 10.90
N TYR A 81 13.16 1.01 10.55
CA TYR A 81 12.62 -0.03 9.68
C TYR A 81 11.33 0.39 8.97
N ILE A 82 10.94 -0.31 7.89
CA ILE A 82 9.63 -0.19 7.27
C ILE A 82 8.89 -1.52 7.41
N LEU A 83 7.90 -1.54 8.30
CA LEU A 83 7.07 -2.70 8.55
C LEU A 83 5.99 -2.83 7.48
N THR A 84 5.72 -4.06 7.04
CA THR A 84 4.72 -4.38 6.00
C THR A 84 3.89 -5.60 6.41
N HIS A 85 2.67 -5.71 5.89
CA HIS A 85 1.81 -6.87 6.08
C HIS A 85 2.53 -8.20 5.79
N LYS A 86 3.30 -8.26 4.69
CA LYS A 86 4.09 -9.45 4.30
C LYS A 86 5.10 -9.86 5.36
N ARG A 87 5.80 -8.89 5.98
CA ARG A 87 6.82 -9.17 6.99
C ARG A 87 6.20 -9.64 8.30
N ILE A 88 5.09 -9.01 8.72
CA ILE A 88 4.34 -9.42 9.90
C ILE A 88 3.81 -10.85 9.71
N LEU A 89 3.17 -11.14 8.58
CA LEU A 89 2.63 -12.47 8.31
C LEU A 89 3.73 -13.54 8.25
N LYS A 90 4.88 -13.24 7.61
CA LYS A 90 6.04 -14.13 7.60
C LYS A 90 6.57 -14.38 9.01
N PHE A 91 6.64 -13.34 9.85
CA PHE A 91 7.05 -13.47 11.25
C PHE A 91 6.08 -14.39 12.01
N LEU A 92 4.76 -14.14 11.93
CA LEU A 92 3.76 -14.97 12.56
C LEU A 92 3.86 -16.44 12.11
N GLN A 93 4.03 -16.68 10.81
CA GLN A 93 4.19 -18.03 10.26
C GLN A 93 5.40 -18.77 10.84
N LEU A 94 6.52 -18.09 11.10
CA LEU A 94 7.72 -18.71 11.67
C LEU A 94 7.48 -19.20 13.11
N PHE A 95 6.74 -18.44 13.92
CA PHE A 95 6.46 -18.78 15.32
C PHE A 95 5.13 -19.55 15.49
N MET A 96 4.36 -19.73 14.43
CA MET A 96 3.03 -20.36 14.49
C MET A 96 3.04 -21.81 14.98
N CYS A 97 4.13 -22.56 14.77
CA CYS A 97 4.25 -23.93 15.26
C CYS A 97 4.39 -24.01 16.79
N GLU A 98 4.84 -22.92 17.43
CA GLU A 98 5.05 -22.81 18.87
C GLU A 98 3.81 -22.27 19.60
N MET A 99 2.77 -21.88 18.86
CA MET A 99 1.54 -21.30 19.40
C MET A 99 0.34 -22.24 19.24
N PRO A 100 -0.60 -22.26 20.21
CA PRO A 100 -1.86 -22.97 20.05
C PRO A 100 -2.61 -22.48 18.81
N LYS A 101 -3.03 -23.41 17.94
CA LYS A 101 -3.79 -23.06 16.72
C LYS A 101 -5.27 -22.87 17.07
N PRO A 102 -5.84 -21.67 16.89
CA PRO A 102 -7.26 -21.43 17.11
C PRO A 102 -8.14 -22.28 16.18
N ALA A 103 -9.37 -22.55 16.60
CA ALA A 103 -10.31 -23.38 15.84
C ALA A 103 -10.61 -22.83 14.43
N PHE A 104 -10.63 -21.49 14.28
CA PHE A 104 -10.89 -20.83 12.99
C PHE A 104 -9.85 -21.17 11.92
N MET A 105 -8.62 -21.60 12.28
CA MET A 105 -7.60 -21.97 11.30
C MET A 105 -7.92 -23.25 10.52
N LYS A 106 -8.96 -23.99 10.92
CA LYS A 106 -9.46 -25.18 10.21
C LYS A 106 -10.62 -24.87 9.27
N GLN A 107 -11.15 -23.65 9.30
CA GLN A 107 -12.26 -23.22 8.45
C GLN A 107 -11.74 -22.79 7.08
N THR A 108 -12.59 -22.91 6.07
CA THR A 108 -12.31 -22.45 4.71
C THR A 108 -12.41 -20.92 4.61
N LEU A 109 -11.80 -20.35 3.56
CA LEU A 109 -11.89 -18.89 3.32
C LEU A 109 -13.34 -18.40 3.17
N GLY A 110 -14.20 -19.24 2.57
CA GLY A 110 -15.62 -18.93 2.38
C GLY A 110 -16.40 -18.88 3.69
N GLU A 111 -16.16 -19.82 4.60
CA GLU A 111 -16.77 -19.83 5.94
C GLU A 111 -16.35 -18.61 6.77
N LEU A 112 -15.10 -18.17 6.61
CA LEU A 112 -14.55 -17.02 7.32
C LEU A 112 -14.91 -15.67 6.68
N GLY A 113 -15.41 -15.67 5.45
CA GLY A 113 -15.63 -14.44 4.68
C GLY A 113 -14.35 -13.64 4.42
N ILE A 114 -13.19 -14.31 4.32
CA ILE A 114 -11.90 -13.64 4.10
C ILE A 114 -11.66 -13.45 2.61
N GLY A 115 -11.76 -12.19 2.17
CA GLY A 115 -11.45 -11.78 0.81
C GLY A 115 -12.51 -10.85 0.25
N THR A 116 -12.24 -10.32 -0.95
CA THR A 116 -13.23 -9.60 -1.75
C THR A 116 -13.69 -10.54 -2.86
N TYR A 117 -15.00 -10.76 -2.96
CA TYR A 117 -15.59 -11.73 -3.91
C TYR A 117 -16.48 -11.09 -4.98
N HIS A 118 -16.74 -9.79 -4.85
CA HIS A 118 -17.63 -9.03 -5.75
C HIS A 118 -16.92 -7.77 -6.22
N ASP A 119 -17.30 -7.25 -7.39
CA ASP A 119 -16.74 -6.02 -7.97
C ASP A 119 -15.19 -6.04 -8.06
N ILE A 120 -14.66 -7.18 -8.51
CA ILE A 120 -13.22 -7.38 -8.68
C ILE A 120 -12.75 -6.60 -9.89
N ALA A 121 -11.82 -5.68 -9.68
CA ALA A 121 -11.16 -4.96 -10.77
C ALA A 121 -10.13 -5.89 -11.46
N PHE A 122 -10.25 -6.04 -12.77
CA PHE A 122 -9.33 -6.83 -13.61
C PHE A 122 -9.06 -6.11 -14.94
N ILE A 123 -8.10 -6.62 -15.69
CA ILE A 123 -7.73 -6.14 -17.03
C ILE A 123 -7.56 -7.32 -17.99
N HIS A 124 -7.53 -7.03 -19.29
CA HIS A 124 -7.23 -8.00 -20.35
C HIS A 124 -5.80 -7.84 -20.88
N PRO A 125 -5.21 -8.86 -21.53
CA PRO A 125 -3.84 -8.79 -22.06
C PRO A 125 -3.56 -7.62 -23.01
N ASP A 126 -4.57 -7.14 -23.71
CA ASP A 126 -4.53 -6.00 -24.65
C ASP A 126 -4.83 -4.65 -23.98
N THR A 127 -5.15 -4.65 -22.68
CA THR A 127 -5.48 -3.42 -21.95
C THR A 127 -4.26 -2.51 -21.86
N PRO A 128 -4.31 -1.28 -22.40
CA PRO A 128 -3.21 -0.34 -22.30
C PRO A 128 -2.86 -0.03 -20.84
N ILE A 129 -1.57 0.10 -20.54
CA ILE A 129 -1.06 0.37 -19.18
C ILE A 129 -1.76 1.58 -18.55
N ILE A 130 -2.01 2.64 -19.33
CA ILE A 130 -2.71 3.83 -18.82
C ILE A 130 -4.10 3.51 -18.26
N LYS A 131 -4.86 2.61 -18.90
CA LYS A 131 -6.18 2.18 -18.37
C LYS A 131 -6.01 1.43 -17.05
N ALA A 132 -5.00 0.58 -16.93
CA ALA A 132 -4.69 -0.10 -15.67
C ALA A 132 -4.30 0.90 -14.56
N LEU A 133 -3.51 1.94 -14.89
CA LEU A 133 -3.18 3.03 -13.95
C LEU A 133 -4.42 3.78 -13.48
N ASN A 134 -5.38 4.08 -14.37
CA ASN A 134 -6.66 4.70 -14.00
C ASN A 134 -7.40 3.85 -12.98
N ILE A 135 -7.52 2.54 -13.23
CA ILE A 135 -8.18 1.61 -12.31
C ILE A 135 -7.47 1.60 -10.94
N PHE A 136 -6.14 1.62 -10.90
CA PHE A 136 -5.40 1.69 -9.63
C PHE A 136 -5.72 2.96 -8.84
N VAL A 137 -5.83 4.11 -9.51
CA VAL A 137 -6.15 5.40 -8.86
C VAL A 137 -7.60 5.40 -8.34
N GLU A 138 -8.55 4.93 -9.15
CA GLU A 138 -9.98 4.93 -8.84
C GLU A 138 -10.33 3.91 -7.75
N ARG A 139 -9.92 2.66 -7.93
CA ARG A 139 -10.30 1.54 -7.06
C ARG A 139 -9.39 1.39 -5.83
N ARG A 140 -8.20 2.03 -5.83
CA ARG A 140 -7.20 1.96 -4.76
C ARG A 140 -6.83 0.53 -4.37
N VAL A 141 -6.71 -0.34 -5.37
CA VAL A 141 -6.28 -1.74 -5.22
C VAL A 141 -4.77 -1.88 -5.41
N SER A 142 -4.19 -2.95 -4.88
CA SER A 142 -2.74 -3.20 -4.95
C SER A 142 -2.30 -3.97 -6.20
N ALA A 143 -3.22 -4.68 -6.86
CA ALA A 143 -2.97 -5.47 -8.05
C ALA A 143 -4.24 -5.60 -8.89
N LEU A 144 -4.06 -5.90 -10.18
CA LEU A 144 -5.14 -6.20 -11.13
C LEU A 144 -4.84 -7.57 -11.76
N PRO A 145 -5.74 -8.55 -11.65
CA PRO A 145 -5.64 -9.79 -12.40
C PRO A 145 -5.69 -9.50 -13.91
N VAL A 146 -4.92 -10.27 -14.68
CA VAL A 146 -4.98 -10.29 -16.15
C VAL A 146 -5.74 -11.54 -16.55
N VAL A 147 -6.90 -11.38 -17.20
CA VAL A 147 -7.83 -12.47 -17.57
C VAL A 147 -8.14 -12.50 -19.05
#